data_AF-A0A953UDX1-F1
#
_entry.id   AF-A0A953UDX1-F1
#
_cell.length_a   1.000
_cell.length_b   1.000
_cell.length_c   1.000
_cell.angle_alpha   90.00
_cell.angle_beta   90.00
_cell.angle_gamma   90.00
#
_symmetry.space_group_name_H-M   'P 1'
#
loop_
_entity.id
_entity.type
_entity.pdbx_description
1 polymer ?
#
loop_
_entity_poly.entity_id
_entity_poly.type
_entity_poly.pdbx_seq_one_letter_code
_entity_poly.pdbx_strand_id
1 'polypeptide(L)'
;KLLEAICEKISLKKAGIRGIFCGGTEMTPQFHRFAREELLGPDIYFAPTYGNTLMGLATHKPFDIADNYAVIYYPPSPRAMIEVVDPEEPAKLVGYGETGRVRLTTLTKEFFMPRFLERDECEREPACERYPWDGVRNVRPFRKFSTSVVEGVY
;
A
#
# COMPACT_ATOMS: atom_id res chain seq x y z
N LYS A 1 8.04 0.76 -14.46
CA LYS A 1 9.19 0.58 -15.39
C LYS A 1 9.60 -0.88 -15.58
N LEU A 2 9.98 -1.64 -14.54
CA LEU A 2 10.43 -3.04 -14.76
C LEU A 2 9.32 -3.94 -15.31
N LEU A 3 8.12 -3.89 -14.73
CA LEU A 3 7.00 -4.73 -15.16
C LEU A 3 6.65 -4.49 -16.64
N GLU A 4 6.56 -3.23 -17.03
CA GLU A 4 6.32 -2.80 -18.42
C GLU A 4 7.38 -3.36 -19.36
N ALA A 5 8.66 -3.16 -19.04
CA ALA A 5 9.77 -3.64 -19.86
C ALA A 5 9.77 -5.17 -20.02
N ILE A 6 9.32 -5.92 -19.00
CA ILE A 6 9.20 -7.38 -19.12
C ILE A 6 8.02 -7.74 -20.03
N CYS A 7 6.86 -7.10 -19.87
CA CYS A 7 5.68 -7.34 -20.70
C CYS A 7 5.91 -7.00 -22.18
N GLU A 8 6.80 -6.05 -22.50
CA GLU A 8 7.24 -5.77 -23.88
C GLU A 8 8.08 -6.90 -24.49
N LYS A 9 8.78 -7.69 -23.67
CA LYS A 9 9.69 -8.73 -24.14
C LYS A 9 9.05 -10.11 -24.19
N ILE A 10 8.18 -10.41 -23.24
CA ILE A 10 7.56 -11.74 -23.10
C ILE A 10 6.09 -11.64 -22.70
N SER A 11 5.31 -12.65 -23.11
CA SER A 11 4.01 -12.87 -22.51
C SER A 11 4.19 -13.59 -21.16
N LEU A 12 3.91 -12.88 -20.07
CA LEU A 12 4.00 -13.44 -18.72
C LEU A 12 3.14 -14.69 -18.54
N LYS A 13 1.93 -14.70 -19.12
CA LYS A 13 1.04 -15.86 -19.14
C LYS A 13 1.68 -17.07 -19.84
N LYS A 14 2.28 -16.88 -21.02
CA LYS A 14 2.97 -17.97 -21.75
C LYS A 14 4.21 -18.46 -21.02
N ALA A 15 4.85 -17.60 -20.24
CA ALA A 15 5.94 -17.97 -19.34
C ALA A 15 5.48 -18.71 -18.07
N GLY A 16 4.17 -18.92 -17.90
CA GLY A 16 3.60 -19.62 -16.74
C GLY A 16 3.44 -18.76 -15.48
N ILE A 17 3.66 -17.45 -15.57
CA ILE A 17 3.45 -16.53 -14.45
C ILE A 17 1.94 -16.36 -14.20
N ARG A 18 1.53 -16.60 -12.96
CA ARG A 18 0.12 -16.55 -12.52
C ARG A 18 -0.19 -15.41 -11.56
N GLY A 19 0.84 -14.77 -11.02
CA GLY A 19 0.67 -13.67 -10.09
C GLY A 19 1.90 -12.79 -10.01
N ILE A 20 1.67 -11.53 -9.69
CA ILE A 20 2.68 -10.51 -9.51
C ILE A 20 2.39 -9.79 -8.21
N PHE A 21 3.41 -9.77 -7.37
CA PHE A 21 3.44 -9.03 -6.15
C PHE A 21 4.26 -7.77 -6.38
N CYS A 22 3.67 -6.59 -6.19
CA CYS A 22 4.30 -5.31 -6.49
C CYS A 22 4.35 -4.44 -5.24
N GLY A 23 5.54 -4.36 -4.65
CA GLY A 23 5.81 -3.56 -3.46
C GLY A 23 6.17 -2.13 -3.78
N GLY A 24 6.04 -1.25 -2.79
CA GLY A 24 6.47 0.15 -2.84
C GLY A 24 5.35 1.15 -2.61
N THR A 25 5.70 2.42 -2.47
CA THR A 25 4.78 3.52 -2.17
C THR A 25 4.50 4.43 -3.35
N GLU A 26 4.96 4.06 -4.55
CA GLU A 26 4.75 4.86 -5.77
C GLU A 26 3.57 4.39 -6.63
N MET A 27 2.80 3.41 -6.13
CA MET A 27 1.72 2.83 -6.94
C MET A 27 0.52 3.77 -6.99
N THR A 28 0.26 4.30 -8.18
CA THR A 28 -0.90 5.15 -8.42
C THR A 28 -2.10 4.34 -8.91
N PRO A 29 -3.34 4.81 -8.70
CA PRO A 29 -4.53 4.20 -9.29
C PRO A 29 -4.45 4.06 -10.81
N GLN A 30 -3.84 5.04 -11.48
CA GLN A 30 -3.62 5.00 -12.93
C GLN A 30 -2.69 3.86 -13.34
N PHE A 31 -1.58 3.66 -12.61
CA PHE A 31 -0.69 2.54 -12.88
C PHE A 31 -1.34 1.20 -12.52
N HIS A 32 -2.09 1.13 -11.41
CA HIS A 32 -2.85 -0.07 -11.03
C HIS A 32 -3.84 -0.47 -12.12
N ARG A 33 -4.56 0.50 -12.70
CA ARG A 33 -5.42 0.29 -13.88
C ARG A 33 -4.63 -0.23 -15.07
N PHE A 34 -3.59 0.49 -15.47
CA PHE A 34 -2.75 0.14 -16.61
C PHE A 34 -2.13 -1.26 -16.47
N ALA A 35 -1.62 -1.60 -15.29
CA ALA A 35 -1.06 -2.92 -15.02
C ALA A 35 -2.11 -4.02 -15.19
N ARG A 36 -3.31 -3.84 -14.63
CA ARG A 36 -4.38 -4.85 -14.73
C ARG A 36 -4.95 -4.98 -16.14
N GLU A 37 -5.28 -3.87 -16.77
CA GLU A 37 -5.98 -3.86 -18.07
C GLU A 37 -5.04 -4.14 -19.23
N GLU A 38 -3.85 -3.53 -19.25
CA GLU A 38 -2.98 -3.53 -20.43
C GLU A 38 -1.80 -4.50 -20.32
N LEU A 39 -1.19 -4.63 -19.13
CA LEU A 39 0.05 -5.43 -18.99
C LEU A 39 -0.23 -6.90 -18.68
N LEU A 40 -1.22 -7.18 -17.84
CA LEU A 40 -1.40 -8.49 -17.21
C LEU A 40 -2.63 -9.24 -17.70
N GLY A 41 -3.70 -8.51 -18.02
CA GLY A 41 -4.98 -9.09 -18.35
C GLY A 41 -5.63 -9.85 -17.17
N PRO A 42 -6.72 -10.59 -17.42
CA PRO A 42 -7.52 -11.21 -16.37
C PRO A 42 -6.89 -12.46 -15.73
N ASP A 43 -5.88 -13.07 -16.38
CA ASP A 43 -5.34 -14.38 -15.98
C ASP A 43 -4.20 -14.32 -14.97
N ILE A 44 -3.65 -13.13 -14.72
CA ILE A 44 -2.53 -12.90 -13.82
C ILE A 44 -3.01 -12.08 -12.64
N TYR A 45 -2.89 -12.65 -11.44
CA TYR A 45 -3.25 -11.96 -10.21
C TYR A 45 -2.28 -10.82 -9.93
N PHE A 46 -2.77 -9.59 -9.80
CA PHE A 46 -1.96 -8.44 -9.42
C PHE A 46 -2.22 -8.05 -7.96
N ALA A 47 -1.17 -8.13 -7.15
CA ALA A 47 -1.20 -7.80 -5.73
C ALA A 47 -0.25 -6.62 -5.45
N PRO A 48 -0.78 -5.38 -5.46
CA PRO A 48 -0.12 -4.27 -4.79
C PRO A 48 0.18 -4.65 -3.35
N THR A 49 1.31 -4.19 -2.80
CA THR A 49 1.58 -4.39 -1.37
C THR A 49 2.35 -3.24 -0.78
N TYR A 50 1.89 -2.80 0.40
CA TYR A 50 2.56 -1.82 1.21
C TYR A 50 3.24 -2.53 2.37
N GLY A 51 4.48 -2.16 2.70
CA GLY A 51 5.24 -2.87 3.72
C GLY A 51 6.49 -2.12 4.14
N ASN A 52 6.95 -2.42 5.34
CA ASN A 52 8.25 -2.00 5.84
C ASN A 52 8.76 -3.02 6.86
N THR A 53 10.03 -2.88 7.27
CA THR A 53 10.69 -3.83 8.18
C THR A 53 9.97 -4.01 9.53
N LEU A 54 9.29 -2.97 10.03
CA LEU A 54 8.61 -3.02 11.32
C LEU A 54 7.27 -3.77 11.22
N MET A 55 6.49 -3.47 10.18
CA MET A 55 5.16 -4.03 9.97
C MET A 55 5.17 -5.43 9.33
N GLY A 56 6.11 -5.68 8.42
CA GLY A 56 5.96 -6.72 7.40
C GLY A 56 5.11 -6.21 6.23
N LEU A 57 4.07 -6.94 5.84
CA LEU A 57 3.25 -6.65 4.66
C LEU A 57 1.80 -6.33 5.03
N ALA A 58 1.29 -5.21 4.55
CA ALA A 58 -0.12 -4.86 4.50
C ALA A 58 -0.69 -5.27 3.14
N THR A 59 -1.62 -6.23 3.16
CA THR A 59 -2.17 -6.81 1.93
C THR A 59 -3.14 -5.86 1.26
N HIS A 60 -3.11 -5.81 -0.07
CA HIS A 60 -4.12 -5.09 -0.84
C HIS A 60 -5.51 -5.71 -0.66
N LYS A 61 -6.53 -4.86 -0.55
CA LYS A 61 -7.94 -5.27 -0.59
C LYS A 61 -8.19 -6.09 -1.87
N PRO A 62 -8.92 -7.21 -1.83
CA PRO A 62 -9.32 -7.90 -3.05
C PRO A 62 -9.87 -6.90 -4.08
N PHE A 63 -9.36 -6.97 -5.31
CA PHE A 63 -9.68 -5.97 -6.34
C PHE A 63 -11.18 -5.90 -6.58
N ASP A 64 -11.72 -4.69 -6.47
CA ASP A 64 -13.08 -4.35 -6.81
C ASP A 64 -13.05 -3.11 -7.71
N ILE A 65 -13.76 -3.18 -8.84
CA ILE A 65 -13.87 -2.05 -9.76
C ILE A 65 -14.58 -0.85 -9.12
N ALA A 66 -15.43 -1.09 -8.10
CA ALA A 66 -16.10 -0.05 -7.33
C ALA A 66 -15.11 0.87 -6.59
N ASP A 67 -13.89 0.39 -6.31
CA ASP A 67 -12.83 1.21 -5.70
C ASP A 67 -12.13 2.14 -6.72
N ASN A 68 -12.55 2.12 -7.99
CA ASN A 68 -11.98 2.92 -9.07
C ASN A 68 -10.44 2.81 -9.14
N TYR A 69 -9.94 1.57 -9.11
CA TYR A 69 -8.51 1.24 -9.12
C TYR A 69 -7.69 1.80 -7.95
N ALA A 70 -8.31 2.29 -6.89
CA ALA A 70 -7.57 2.71 -5.72
C ALA A 70 -6.71 1.58 -5.14
N VAL A 71 -5.57 1.96 -4.59
CA VAL A 71 -4.64 1.02 -3.99
C VAL A 71 -4.84 1.07 -2.48
N ILE A 72 -5.57 0.08 -1.97
CA ILE A 72 -6.06 0.04 -0.59
C ILE A 72 -5.37 -1.10 0.15
N TYR A 73 -4.74 -0.80 1.28
CA TYR A 73 -4.00 -1.78 2.08
C TYR A 73 -4.57 -1.88 3.48
N TYR A 74 -4.62 -3.09 4.01
CA TYR A 74 -4.97 -3.35 5.41
C TYR A 74 -3.77 -3.96 6.15
N PRO A 75 -3.36 -3.40 7.30
CA PRO A 75 -2.22 -3.90 8.04
C PRO A 75 -2.50 -5.29 8.65
N PRO A 76 -1.45 -6.08 8.96
CA PRO A 76 -1.58 -7.39 9.57
C PRO A 76 -1.92 -7.29 11.06
N SER A 77 -3.15 -6.86 11.37
CA SER A 77 -3.68 -6.84 12.74
C SER A 77 -3.75 -8.25 13.32
N PRO A 78 -3.43 -8.45 14.62
CA PRO A 78 -3.06 -7.45 15.63
C PRO A 78 -1.55 -7.18 15.74
N ARG A 79 -0.72 -7.83 14.90
CA ARG A 79 0.74 -7.69 14.95
C ARG A 79 1.19 -6.25 14.62
N ALA A 80 0.52 -5.62 13.67
CA ALA A 80 0.75 -4.24 13.31
C ALA A 80 -0.57 -3.53 13.03
N MET A 81 -0.64 -2.27 13.45
CA MET A 81 -1.77 -1.38 13.26
C MET A 81 -1.28 -0.10 12.58
N ILE A 82 -2.05 0.38 11.61
CA ILE A 82 -1.82 1.67 10.97
C ILE A 82 -2.97 2.60 11.37
N GLU A 83 -2.60 3.83 11.69
CA GLU A 83 -3.50 4.95 11.85
C GLU A 83 -3.09 6.05 10.89
N VAL A 84 -4.05 6.87 10.47
CA VAL A 84 -3.78 8.06 9.65
C VAL A 84 -4.07 9.28 10.51
N VAL A 85 -3.04 10.08 10.75
CA VAL A 85 -3.07 11.17 11.73
C VAL A 85 -2.82 12.53 11.10
N ASP A 86 -3.27 13.57 11.79
CA ASP A 86 -2.94 14.95 11.42
C ASP A 86 -1.41 15.11 11.43
N PRO A 87 -0.78 15.62 10.34
CA PRO A 87 0.66 15.78 10.28
C PRO A 87 1.26 16.76 11.30
N GLU A 88 0.50 17.77 11.70
CA GLU A 88 0.91 18.80 12.67
C GLU A 88 0.49 18.45 14.09
N GLU A 89 -0.60 17.70 14.24
CA GLU A 89 -1.08 17.23 15.53
C GLU A 89 -1.26 15.70 15.54
N PRO A 90 -0.15 14.92 15.58
CA PRO A 90 -0.21 13.48 15.40
C PRO A 90 -1.03 12.72 16.45
N ALA A 91 -1.47 13.37 17.53
CA ALA A 91 -2.41 12.78 18.48
C ALA A 91 -3.82 12.57 17.90
N LYS A 92 -4.21 13.32 16.86
CA LYS A 92 -5.54 13.30 16.24
C LYS A 92 -5.55 12.42 15.00
N LEU A 93 -6.59 11.59 14.87
CA LEU A 93 -6.89 10.87 13.63
C LEU A 93 -7.54 11.83 12.64
N VAL A 94 -7.24 11.67 11.35
CA VAL A 94 -8.01 12.32 10.28
C VAL A 94 -9.32 11.54 10.03
N GLY A 95 -10.29 12.18 9.38
CA GLY A 95 -11.54 11.56 8.95
C GLY A 95 -11.33 10.52 7.83
N TYR A 96 -12.35 9.71 7.56
CA TYR A 96 -12.32 8.77 6.43
C TYR A 96 -12.27 9.53 5.10
N GLY A 97 -11.40 9.07 4.20
CA GLY A 97 -11.11 9.75 2.93
C GLY A 97 -10.22 10.97 3.05
N GLU A 98 -9.91 11.45 4.27
CA GLU A 98 -8.99 12.56 4.47
C GLU A 98 -7.54 12.08 4.43
N THR A 99 -6.66 12.94 3.89
CA THR A 99 -5.22 12.67 3.84
C THR A 99 -4.55 13.03 5.16
N GLY A 100 -3.74 12.13 5.69
CA GLY A 100 -2.87 12.40 6.83
C GLY A 100 -1.57 11.59 6.75
N ARG A 101 -0.74 11.71 7.79
CA ARG A 101 0.51 10.97 7.91
C ARG A 101 0.24 9.58 8.46
N VAL A 102 0.93 8.58 7.92
CA VAL A 102 0.86 7.21 8.42
C VAL A 102 1.55 7.11 9.79
N ARG A 103 0.85 6.52 10.76
CA ARG A 103 1.38 6.16 12.08
C ARG A 103 1.28 4.66 12.28
N LEU A 104 2.42 4.01 12.44
CA LEU A 104 2.54 2.58 12.67
C LEU A 104 2.66 2.27 14.17
N THR A 105 1.93 1.27 14.63
CA THR A 105 2.21 0.58 15.89
C THR A 105 2.47 -0.88 15.60
N THR A 106 3.62 -1.40 16.03
CA THR A 106 3.99 -2.82 15.92
C THR A 106 4.04 -3.45 17.30
N LEU A 107 3.42 -4.62 17.44
CA LEU A 107 3.40 -5.42 18.65
C LEU A 107 3.61 -6.90 18.31
N THR A 108 4.79 -7.41 18.64
CA THR A 108 5.14 -8.84 18.56
C THR A 108 5.55 -9.34 19.95
N LYS A 109 5.86 -10.63 20.09
CA LYS A 109 6.36 -11.16 21.37
C LYS A 109 7.72 -10.56 21.76
N GLU A 110 8.51 -10.18 20.76
CA GLU A 110 9.90 -9.75 20.89
C GLU A 110 10.07 -8.22 20.80
N PHE A 111 9.08 -7.51 20.26
CA PHE A 111 9.23 -6.10 19.92
C PHE A 111 7.92 -5.30 20.06
N PHE A 112 8.04 -4.10 20.63
CA PHE A 112 6.95 -3.14 20.72
C PHE A 112 7.44 -1.76 20.29
N MET A 113 6.82 -1.22 19.24
CA MET A 113 7.05 0.13 18.74
C MET A 113 5.71 0.86 18.63
N PRO A 114 5.34 1.67 19.62
CA PRO A 114 4.11 2.44 19.58
C PRO A 114 4.26 3.71 18.76
N ARG A 115 3.23 4.03 17.97
CA ARG A 115 3.00 5.37 17.41
C ARG A 115 4.18 5.92 16.60
N PHE A 116 4.90 5.06 15.89
CA PHE A 116 5.98 5.46 14.99
C PHE A 116 5.41 6.21 13.78
N LEU A 117 5.89 7.43 13.54
CA LEU A 117 5.46 8.22 12.40
C LEU A 117 6.26 7.84 11.15
N GLU A 118 5.59 7.22 10.19
CA GLU A 118 6.19 6.78 8.95
C GLU A 118 6.58 7.97 8.05
N ARG A 119 7.29 7.67 6.96
CA ARG A 119 7.62 8.66 5.91
C ARG A 119 6.58 8.70 4.80
N ASP A 120 5.38 8.20 5.07
CA ASP A 120 4.30 8.09 4.11
C ASP A 120 3.07 8.90 4.56
N GLU A 121 2.30 9.36 3.58
CA GLU A 121 0.95 9.89 3.74
C GLU A 121 -0.04 9.07 2.90
N CYS A 122 -1.30 9.10 3.28
CA CYS A 122 -2.37 8.35 2.60
C CYS A 122 -3.73 8.90 2.99
N GLU A 123 -4.78 8.48 2.29
CA GLU A 123 -6.15 8.64 2.78
C GLU A 123 -6.50 7.55 3.79
N ARG A 124 -7.24 7.90 4.85
CA ARG A 124 -7.76 6.93 5.82
C ARG A 124 -8.90 6.12 5.19
N GLU A 125 -8.74 4.80 5.14
CA GLU A 125 -9.74 3.89 4.59
C GLU A 125 -10.60 3.25 5.71
N PRO A 126 -11.94 3.18 5.56
CA PRO A 126 -12.77 2.40 6.48
C PRO A 126 -12.48 0.89 6.42
N ALA A 127 -12.97 0.18 7.43
CA ALA A 127 -12.99 -1.27 7.43
C ALA A 127 -13.76 -1.85 6.23
N CYS A 128 -13.43 -3.09 5.85
CA CYS A 128 -14.19 -3.88 4.90
C CYS A 128 -14.50 -5.27 5.48
N GLU A 129 -15.35 -6.05 4.80
CA GLU A 129 -15.81 -7.36 5.27
C GLU A 129 -14.68 -8.28 5.74
N ARG A 130 -13.56 -8.29 4.99
CA ARG A 130 -12.39 -9.12 5.30
C ARG A 130 -11.50 -8.55 6.40
N TYR A 131 -11.51 -7.24 6.58
CA TYR A 131 -10.60 -6.52 7.47
C TYR A 131 -11.43 -5.54 8.33
N PRO A 132 -11.91 -5.97 9.51
CA PRO A 132 -12.77 -5.18 10.40
C PRO A 132 -12.00 -4.08 11.18
N TRP A 133 -11.02 -3.45 10.55
CA TRP A 133 -10.23 -2.33 11.06
C TRP A 133 -9.86 -1.39 9.91
N ASP A 134 -9.41 -0.18 10.24
CA ASP A 134 -9.07 0.83 9.25
C ASP A 134 -7.89 0.40 8.35
N GLY A 135 -7.98 0.79 7.09
CA GLY A 135 -6.92 0.63 6.10
C GLY A 135 -6.28 1.97 5.71
N VAL A 136 -5.41 1.89 4.72
CA VAL A 136 -4.80 3.06 4.07
C VAL A 136 -4.99 2.99 2.58
N ARG A 137 -5.33 4.14 1.97
CA ARG A 137 -5.59 4.27 0.54
C ARG A 137 -4.55 5.17 -0.11
N ASN A 138 -4.08 4.76 -1.30
CA ASN A 138 -3.14 5.48 -2.17
C ASN A 138 -1.92 6.05 -1.41
N VAL A 139 -1.26 5.16 -0.66
CA VAL A 139 -0.03 5.46 0.09
C VAL A 139 1.01 6.05 -0.84
N ARG A 140 1.68 7.10 -0.36
CA ARG A 140 2.68 7.88 -1.11
C ARG A 140 3.67 8.55 -0.16
N PRO A 141 4.86 8.96 -0.63
CA PRO A 141 5.83 9.66 0.20
C PRO A 141 5.25 10.91 0.85
N PHE A 142 5.55 11.13 2.13
CA PHE A 142 5.08 12.27 2.90
C PHE A 142 5.72 13.57 2.39
N ARG A 143 4.88 14.51 1.94
CA ARG A 143 5.32 15.70 1.19
C ARG A 143 6.28 16.61 1.94
N LYS A 144 6.22 16.66 3.28
CA LYS A 144 7.09 17.53 4.08
C LYS A 144 8.56 17.10 4.12
N PHE A 145 8.88 15.88 3.68
CA PHE A 145 10.27 15.39 3.59
C PHE A 145 10.87 15.55 2.19
N SER A 146 10.33 16.43 1.32
CA SER A 146 10.78 16.61 -0.06
C SER A 146 12.17 17.28 -0.22
N THR A 147 13.20 16.66 0.34
CA THR A 147 14.59 16.74 -0.15
C THR A 147 14.92 15.34 -0.66
N SER A 148 15.35 15.26 -1.94
CA SER A 148 15.71 14.05 -2.70
C SER A 148 15.84 12.77 -1.85
N VAL A 149 14.74 12.03 -1.69
CA VAL A 149 14.77 10.74 -0.99
C VAL A 149 15.44 9.75 -1.94
N VAL A 150 16.61 9.23 -1.57
CA VAL A 150 17.17 8.04 -2.20
C VAL A 150 16.33 6.87 -1.70
N GLU A 151 15.57 6.26 -2.61
CA GLU A 151 14.75 5.09 -2.36
C GLU A 151 15.64 3.91 -1.99
N GLY A 152 15.50 3.42 -0.76
CA GLY A 152 15.94 2.08 -0.41
C GLY A 152 14.86 1.10 -0.85
N VAL A 153 15.20 0.18 -1.75
CA VAL A 153 14.42 -1.06 -1.91
C VAL A 153 14.63 -1.84 -0.61
N TYR A 154 13.57 -2.01 0.18
CA TYR A 154 13.59 -2.82 1.40
C TYR A 154 13.16 -4.25 1.11
#